data_AF-A0A8T4CG87-F1
#
_entry.id   AF-A0A8T4CG87-F1
#
_cell.length_a   1.000
_cell.length_b   1.000
_cell.length_c   1.000
_cell.angle_alpha   90.00
_cell.angle_beta   90.00
_cell.angle_gamma   90.00
#
_symmetry.space_group_name_H-M   'P 1'
#
loop_
_entity.id
_entity.type
_entity.pdbx_description
1 polymer ?
#
loop_
_entity_poly.entity_id
_entity_poly.type
_entity_poly.pdbx_seq_one_letter_code
_entity_poly.pdbx_strand_id
1 'polypeptide(L)'
;TFGLGGKMAVLYGQIMTHQPAQVTSSTGLAKVYSFKLMIDIQRNRPVILDRKVLINKEQWRGTIVEFTLEGDYLRARSKILEYFKQTAMVNPYANLTFIDPKGRLYKFTRATTAMPDPPKETDPHPYGVDVELLQRLIQITPYKNMIEFLKHHFHRVGDITAQKFLEFSGLSPSKNPKRLSHEEIVRLMQNLKKFKEFLPPDASCLSPLGEELLKAGILKELKPDYLVVHQRKPATYAGHPFIVELGIAYGGEIPKRGSFIIYRFANKIPLLYDEASDVSFRVINSMNWRRYKVSPDMPIAIVVHICSTKVPYKTVGKEFIADRPEVRREVANALREVGRQLQHFLSKREHVDKERRRLGIFAKYLPKIAQFSSSLAGKEKLPDVEKLIKSVQKYGEEA
;
A
#
# COMPACT_ATOMS: atom_id res chain seq x y z
N THR A 1 -9.19 -15.01 -1.06
CA THR A 1 -10.09 -13.89 -1.45
C THR A 1 -11.44 -14.45 -1.83
N PHE A 2 -12.55 -13.73 -1.60
CA PHE A 2 -13.89 -14.24 -1.88
C PHE A 2 -14.23 -14.37 -3.38
N GLY A 3 -13.48 -13.71 -4.28
CA GLY A 3 -13.74 -13.78 -5.73
C GLY A 3 -15.09 -13.19 -6.16
N LEU A 4 -15.71 -12.37 -5.30
CA LEU A 4 -17.08 -11.85 -5.48
C LEU A 4 -17.13 -10.51 -6.22
N GLY A 5 -16.07 -9.71 -6.22
CA GLY A 5 -16.13 -8.30 -6.66
C GLY A 5 -16.79 -8.08 -8.02
N GLY A 6 -16.18 -8.59 -9.10
CA GLY A 6 -16.74 -8.45 -10.46
C GLY A 6 -18.12 -9.11 -10.62
N LYS A 7 -18.35 -10.25 -9.95
CA LYS A 7 -19.64 -10.95 -9.99
C LYS A 7 -20.74 -10.11 -9.36
N MET A 8 -20.47 -9.46 -8.22
CA MET A 8 -21.42 -8.59 -7.54
C MET A 8 -21.74 -7.35 -8.34
N ALA A 9 -20.76 -6.76 -9.05
CA ALA A 9 -21.00 -5.62 -9.92
C ALA A 9 -21.96 -5.98 -11.07
N VAL A 10 -21.73 -7.12 -11.73
CA VAL A 10 -22.60 -7.63 -12.79
C VAL A 10 -23.97 -8.01 -12.25
N LEU A 11 -24.04 -8.69 -11.10
CA LEU A 11 -25.30 -9.05 -10.45
C LEU A 11 -26.13 -7.83 -10.08
N TYR A 12 -25.50 -6.82 -9.47
CA TYR A 12 -26.18 -5.57 -9.13
C TYR A 12 -26.73 -4.87 -10.38
N GLY A 13 -25.91 -4.76 -11.43
CA GLY A 13 -26.34 -4.21 -12.71
C GLY A 13 -27.53 -4.97 -13.32
N GLN A 14 -27.46 -6.31 -13.32
CA GLN A 14 -28.54 -7.16 -13.83
C GLN A 14 -29.82 -7.05 -13.00
N ILE A 15 -29.73 -6.98 -11.68
CA ILE A 15 -30.91 -6.88 -10.80
C ILE A 15 -31.63 -5.54 -11.04
N MET A 16 -30.88 -4.44 -11.16
CA MET A 16 -31.48 -3.11 -11.29
C MET A 16 -31.93 -2.79 -12.71
N THR A 17 -31.14 -3.16 -13.73
CA THR A 17 -31.38 -2.74 -15.12
C THR A 17 -31.93 -3.84 -16.01
N HIS A 18 -31.88 -5.10 -15.56
CA HIS A 18 -32.21 -6.29 -16.36
C HIS A 18 -31.43 -6.42 -17.67
N GLN A 19 -30.30 -5.72 -17.82
CA GLN A 19 -29.45 -5.79 -19.02
C GLN A 19 -28.33 -6.83 -18.86
N PRO A 20 -27.97 -7.54 -19.95
CA PRO A 20 -26.86 -8.49 -19.92
C PRO A 20 -25.51 -7.76 -19.88
N ALA A 21 -24.52 -8.40 -19.25
CA ALA A 21 -23.13 -7.96 -19.34
C ALA A 21 -22.50 -8.45 -20.66
N GLN A 22 -21.73 -7.59 -21.31
CA GLN A 22 -20.97 -7.93 -22.51
C GLN A 22 -19.48 -8.03 -22.16
N VAL A 23 -18.87 -9.15 -22.55
CA VAL A 23 -17.45 -9.42 -22.30
C VAL A 23 -16.76 -9.79 -23.60
N THR A 24 -15.77 -9.01 -24.00
CA THR A 24 -14.95 -9.26 -25.19
C THR A 24 -13.51 -9.50 -24.77
N SER A 25 -12.91 -10.63 -25.13
CA SER A 25 -11.56 -10.99 -24.71
C SER A 25 -10.76 -11.69 -25.80
N SER A 26 -9.45 -11.43 -25.83
CA SER A 26 -8.48 -12.14 -26.66
C SER A 26 -7.12 -12.24 -25.98
N THR A 27 -6.43 -13.35 -26.21
CA THR A 27 -5.05 -13.58 -25.77
C THR A 27 -4.00 -13.04 -26.76
N GLY A 28 -4.42 -12.36 -27.83
CA GLY A 28 -3.54 -11.90 -28.93
C GLY A 28 -3.36 -12.93 -30.05
N LEU A 29 -4.06 -14.07 -29.97
CA LEU A 29 -4.11 -15.08 -31.01
C LEU A 29 -5.12 -14.71 -32.10
N ALA A 30 -5.33 -15.59 -33.08
CA ALA A 30 -6.17 -15.36 -34.26
C ALA A 30 -7.66 -15.06 -33.99
N LYS A 31 -8.16 -15.23 -32.77
CA LYS A 31 -9.59 -15.12 -32.43
C LYS A 31 -9.83 -14.12 -31.31
N VAL A 32 -10.93 -13.37 -31.43
CA VAL A 32 -11.54 -12.58 -30.37
C VAL A 32 -12.86 -13.21 -30.00
N TYR A 33 -13.10 -13.44 -28.72
CA TYR A 33 -14.35 -14.00 -28.22
C TYR A 33 -15.19 -12.90 -27.58
N SER A 34 -16.45 -12.78 -28.01
CA SER A 34 -17.43 -11.86 -27.44
C SER A 34 -18.61 -12.65 -26.88
N PHE A 35 -18.98 -12.36 -25.64
CA PHE A 35 -20.08 -13.02 -24.94
C PHE A 35 -21.07 -11.99 -24.42
N LYS A 36 -22.37 -12.29 -24.54
CA LYS A 36 -23.42 -11.65 -23.75
C LYS A 36 -23.90 -12.62 -22.69
N LEU A 37 -23.78 -12.21 -21.43
CA LEU A 37 -23.92 -13.08 -20.27
C LEU A 37 -24.93 -12.49 -19.30
N MET A 38 -25.79 -13.35 -18.75
CA MET A 38 -26.55 -13.09 -17.54
C MET A 38 -26.22 -14.16 -16.50
N ILE A 39 -26.66 -13.96 -15.26
CA ILE A 39 -26.51 -14.92 -14.16
C ILE A 39 -27.89 -15.37 -13.73
N ASP A 40 -28.15 -16.67 -13.77
CA ASP A 40 -29.28 -17.29 -13.07
C ASP A 40 -28.97 -17.27 -11.56
N ILE A 41 -29.65 -16.37 -10.86
CA ILE A 41 -29.43 -16.11 -9.43
C ILE A 41 -29.87 -17.31 -8.58
N GLN A 42 -30.96 -17.99 -8.96
CA GLN A 42 -31.49 -19.11 -8.19
C GLN A 42 -30.56 -20.32 -8.27
N ARG A 43 -30.03 -20.61 -9.46
CA ARG A 43 -29.15 -21.76 -9.68
C ARG A 43 -27.67 -21.44 -9.52
N ASN A 44 -27.32 -20.17 -9.34
CA ASN A 44 -25.95 -19.66 -9.32
C ASN A 44 -25.13 -20.14 -10.53
N ARG A 45 -25.70 -19.97 -11.74
CA ARG A 45 -25.09 -20.41 -13.00
C ARG A 45 -25.10 -19.29 -14.04
N PRO A 46 -24.05 -19.16 -14.86
CA PRO A 46 -24.08 -18.21 -15.97
C PRO A 46 -25.03 -18.71 -17.08
N VAL A 47 -25.76 -17.77 -17.67
CA VAL A 47 -26.60 -17.96 -18.86
C VAL A 47 -25.93 -17.21 -20.01
N ILE A 48 -25.46 -17.94 -21.01
CA ILE A 48 -24.87 -17.36 -22.23
C ILE A 48 -26.01 -17.08 -23.20
N LEU A 49 -26.28 -15.80 -23.44
CA LEU A 49 -27.32 -15.38 -24.39
C LEU A 49 -26.80 -15.34 -25.82
N ASP A 50 -25.57 -14.86 -25.99
CA ASP A 50 -24.92 -14.74 -27.29
C ASP A 50 -23.43 -15.04 -27.16
N ARG A 51 -22.88 -15.68 -28.18
CA ARG A 51 -21.46 -16.00 -28.29
C ARG A 51 -21.02 -15.76 -29.73
N LYS A 52 -20.07 -14.84 -29.90
CA LYS A 52 -19.46 -14.52 -31.20
C LYS A 52 -17.96 -14.81 -31.16
N VAL A 53 -17.45 -15.31 -32.27
CA VAL A 53 -16.02 -15.52 -32.50
C VAL A 53 -15.63 -14.67 -33.70
N LEU A 54 -14.80 -13.68 -33.48
CA LEU A 54 -14.32 -12.74 -34.50
C LEU A 54 -12.87 -13.06 -34.85
N ILE A 55 -12.46 -12.72 -36.08
CA ILE A 55 -11.08 -12.85 -36.52
C ILE A 55 -10.28 -11.68 -35.94
N ASN A 56 -9.18 -11.97 -35.25
CA ASN A 56 -8.32 -10.97 -34.62
C ASN A 56 -7.26 -10.44 -35.60
N LYS A 57 -7.68 -9.60 -36.56
CA LYS A 57 -6.77 -9.06 -37.59
C LYS A 57 -5.64 -8.20 -37.00
N GLU A 58 -5.92 -7.48 -35.91
CA GLU A 58 -4.99 -6.54 -35.28
C GLU A 58 -4.13 -7.18 -34.18
N GLN A 59 -4.24 -8.50 -33.95
CA GLN A 59 -3.59 -9.20 -32.83
C GLN A 59 -3.86 -8.54 -31.47
N TRP A 60 -5.05 -7.94 -31.32
CA TRP A 60 -5.45 -7.28 -30.09
C TRP A 60 -5.42 -8.27 -28.92
N ARG A 61 -4.88 -7.83 -27.79
CA ARG A 61 -4.80 -8.60 -26.55
C ARG A 61 -5.38 -7.79 -25.40
N GLY A 62 -6.40 -8.32 -24.76
CA GLY A 62 -7.06 -7.66 -23.65
C GLY A 62 -8.42 -8.25 -23.33
N THR A 63 -9.11 -7.59 -22.41
CA THR A 63 -10.47 -7.89 -22.02
C THR A 63 -11.24 -6.60 -21.82
N ILE A 64 -12.40 -6.49 -22.45
CA ILE A 64 -13.36 -5.41 -22.31
C ILE A 64 -14.57 -6.00 -21.59
N VAL A 65 -15.02 -5.31 -20.53
CA VAL A 65 -16.23 -5.68 -19.78
C VAL A 65 -17.14 -4.47 -19.75
N GLU A 66 -18.33 -4.63 -20.31
CA GLU A 66 -19.37 -3.62 -20.41
C GLU A 66 -20.62 -4.13 -19.71
N PHE A 67 -21.17 -3.33 -18.81
CA PHE A 67 -22.42 -3.65 -18.13
C PHE A 67 -23.07 -2.35 -17.67
N THR A 68 -24.39 -2.38 -17.50
CA THR A 68 -25.19 -1.23 -17.09
C THR A 68 -25.60 -1.40 -15.65
N LEU A 69 -25.46 -0.34 -14.86
CA LEU A 69 -25.91 -0.28 -13.47
C LEU A 69 -26.60 1.05 -13.19
N GLU A 70 -27.48 1.06 -12.20
CA GLU A 70 -28.07 2.29 -11.68
C GLU A 70 -27.12 2.91 -10.63
N GLY A 71 -26.85 4.21 -10.72
CA GLY A 71 -25.98 4.90 -9.77
C GLY A 71 -25.95 6.41 -9.94
N ASP A 72 -25.60 7.11 -8.86
CA ASP A 72 -25.48 8.57 -8.83
C ASP A 72 -24.02 9.02 -9.04
N TYR A 73 -23.70 9.34 -10.29
CA TYR A 73 -22.36 9.83 -10.64
C TYR A 73 -22.06 11.20 -10.01
N LEU A 74 -23.04 12.10 -9.86
CA LEU A 74 -22.77 13.45 -9.36
C LEU A 74 -22.26 13.42 -7.92
N ARG A 75 -22.83 12.54 -7.09
CA ARG A 75 -22.37 12.33 -5.71
C ARG A 75 -21.07 11.52 -5.64
N ALA A 76 -20.90 10.52 -6.49
CA ALA A 76 -19.74 9.63 -6.47
C ALA A 76 -18.49 10.19 -7.19
N ARG A 77 -18.65 11.22 -8.04
CA ARG A 77 -17.62 11.75 -8.94
C ARG A 77 -16.30 12.03 -8.25
N SER A 78 -16.33 12.72 -7.10
CA SER A 78 -15.11 13.08 -6.36
C SER A 78 -14.32 11.85 -5.94
N LYS A 79 -15.01 10.82 -5.44
CA LYS A 79 -14.42 9.56 -4.99
C LYS A 79 -13.91 8.69 -6.13
N ILE A 80 -14.60 8.67 -7.27
CA ILE A 80 -14.12 7.97 -8.47
C ILE A 80 -12.81 8.61 -8.97
N LEU A 81 -12.77 9.94 -9.07
CA LEU A 81 -11.56 10.65 -9.49
C LEU A 81 -10.41 10.46 -8.50
N GLU A 82 -10.72 10.47 -7.19
CA GLU A 82 -9.75 10.18 -6.13
C GLU A 82 -9.20 8.75 -6.27
N TYR A 83 -10.05 7.77 -6.57
CA TYR A 83 -9.64 6.38 -6.81
C TYR A 83 -8.63 6.29 -7.96
N PHE A 84 -8.92 6.92 -9.10
CA PHE A 84 -8.00 6.91 -10.24
C PHE A 84 -6.69 7.64 -9.93
N LYS A 85 -6.75 8.80 -9.27
CA LYS A 85 -5.56 9.55 -8.87
C LYS A 85 -4.67 8.73 -7.93
N GLN A 86 -5.25 8.13 -6.89
CA GLN A 86 -4.50 7.31 -5.94
C GLN A 86 -4.01 6.01 -6.57
N THR A 87 -4.78 5.38 -7.47
CA THR A 87 -4.34 4.19 -8.22
C THR A 87 -3.17 4.51 -9.14
N ALA A 88 -3.15 5.70 -9.77
CA ALA A 88 -2.02 6.16 -10.57
C ALA A 88 -0.76 6.41 -9.72
N MET A 89 -0.92 6.81 -8.46
CA MET A 89 0.17 6.98 -7.51
C MET A 89 0.86 5.64 -7.18
N VAL A 90 0.10 4.59 -6.87
CA VAL A 90 0.69 3.27 -6.54
C VAL A 90 1.02 2.41 -7.76
N ASN A 91 0.57 2.80 -8.95
CA ASN A 91 0.90 2.10 -10.19
C ASN A 91 1.56 3.06 -11.18
N PRO A 92 2.76 3.59 -10.88
CA PRO A 92 3.46 4.56 -11.72
C PRO A 92 3.88 3.97 -13.08
N TYR A 93 3.76 2.66 -13.27
CA TYR A 93 4.05 1.95 -14.52
C TYR A 93 2.83 1.78 -15.44
N ALA A 94 1.63 2.18 -14.99
CA ALA A 94 0.39 2.03 -15.74
C ALA A 94 -0.08 3.37 -16.36
N ASN A 95 -0.69 3.28 -17.54
CA ASN A 95 -1.48 4.36 -18.12
C ASN A 95 -2.95 4.13 -17.78
N LEU A 96 -3.59 5.09 -17.11
CA LEU A 96 -5.02 5.03 -16.79
C LEU A 96 -5.75 6.13 -17.56
N THR A 97 -6.86 5.76 -18.18
CA THR A 97 -7.74 6.71 -18.88
C THR A 97 -9.15 6.53 -18.37
N PHE A 98 -9.79 7.63 -18.00
CA PHE A 98 -11.16 7.65 -17.52
C PHE A 98 -11.94 8.72 -18.29
N ILE A 99 -13.03 8.32 -18.92
CA ILE A 99 -13.97 9.23 -19.58
C ILE A 99 -15.22 9.28 -18.73
N ASP A 100 -15.57 10.47 -18.22
CA ASP A 100 -16.77 10.62 -17.41
C ASP A 100 -18.05 10.62 -18.26
N PRO A 101 -19.24 10.46 -17.65
CA PRO A 101 -20.52 10.53 -18.37
C PRO A 101 -20.78 11.87 -19.09
N LYS A 102 -20.00 12.92 -18.81
CA LYS A 102 -20.07 14.22 -19.50
C LYS A 102 -19.05 14.32 -20.64
N GLY A 103 -18.34 13.23 -20.97
CA GLY A 103 -17.33 13.19 -22.04
C GLY A 103 -15.97 13.79 -21.66
N ARG A 104 -15.72 14.11 -20.39
CA ARG A 104 -14.43 14.67 -19.95
C ARG A 104 -13.40 13.55 -19.87
N LEU A 105 -12.28 13.75 -20.56
CA LEU A 105 -11.15 12.84 -20.57
C LEU A 105 -10.17 13.16 -19.43
N TYR A 106 -9.95 12.18 -18.56
CA TYR A 106 -8.92 12.19 -17.53
C TYR A 106 -7.84 11.18 -17.92
N LYS A 107 -6.60 11.63 -18.06
CA LYS A 107 -5.46 10.78 -18.47
C LYS A 107 -4.37 10.85 -17.40
N PHE A 108 -4.02 9.68 -16.86
CA PHE A 108 -2.91 9.50 -15.93
C PHE A 108 -1.84 8.68 -16.64
N THR A 109 -0.79 9.35 -17.13
CA THR A 109 0.31 8.68 -17.84
C THR A 109 1.26 8.01 -16.87
N ARG A 110 1.90 6.91 -17.28
CA ARG A 110 2.97 6.27 -16.51
C ARG A 110 4.15 7.22 -16.29
N ALA A 111 4.80 7.11 -15.14
CA ALA A 111 6.08 7.77 -14.83
C ALA A 111 7.29 6.86 -15.11
N THR A 112 7.12 5.55 -15.04
CA THR A 112 8.19 4.57 -15.26
C THR A 112 7.73 3.41 -16.12
N THR A 113 8.66 2.63 -16.66
CA THR A 113 8.41 1.34 -17.31
C THR A 113 8.81 0.16 -16.44
N ALA A 114 9.53 0.40 -15.34
CA ALA A 114 9.92 -0.63 -14.40
C ALA A 114 8.68 -1.16 -13.67
N MET A 115 8.52 -2.48 -13.64
CA MET A 115 7.45 -3.16 -12.93
C MET A 115 8.00 -3.86 -11.68
N PRO A 116 7.23 -3.92 -10.60
CA PRO A 116 7.59 -4.73 -9.44
C PRO A 116 7.53 -6.22 -9.79
N ASP A 117 8.27 -7.04 -9.06
CA ASP A 117 8.25 -8.49 -9.24
C ASP A 117 6.84 -9.05 -9.05
N PRO A 118 6.36 -9.96 -9.92
CA PRO A 118 5.04 -10.53 -9.79
C PRO A 118 4.95 -11.39 -8.52
N PRO A 119 3.80 -11.36 -7.81
CA PRO A 119 3.62 -12.21 -6.63
C PRO A 119 3.62 -13.68 -7.06
N LYS A 120 4.11 -14.54 -6.17
CA LYS A 120 4.15 -16.00 -6.38
C LYS A 120 3.16 -16.69 -5.46
N GLU A 121 2.55 -17.76 -5.95
CA GLU A 121 1.73 -18.62 -5.11
C GLU A 121 2.62 -19.34 -4.08
N THR A 122 2.13 -19.47 -2.86
CA THR A 122 2.83 -20.12 -1.75
C THR A 122 1.85 -20.92 -0.92
N ASP A 123 2.35 -21.98 -0.30
CA ASP A 123 1.58 -22.79 0.63
C ASP A 123 1.18 -21.99 1.88
N PRO A 124 0.09 -22.38 2.56
CA PRO A 124 -0.31 -21.75 3.80
C PRO A 124 0.70 -22.02 4.91
N HIS A 125 0.94 -21.03 5.75
CA HIS A 125 1.77 -21.19 6.94
C HIS A 125 0.96 -21.85 8.08
N PRO A 126 1.52 -22.77 8.87
CA PRO A 126 0.84 -23.47 9.98
C PRO A 126 0.03 -22.57 10.91
N TYR A 127 0.62 -21.45 11.33
CA TYR A 127 0.00 -20.51 12.27
C TYR A 127 -1.28 -19.83 11.75
N GLY A 128 -1.43 -19.72 10.43
CA GLY A 128 -2.55 -19.01 9.78
C GLY A 128 -3.69 -19.90 9.34
N VAL A 129 -3.65 -21.19 9.69
CA VAL A 129 -4.60 -22.18 9.18
C VAL A 129 -5.86 -22.22 10.04
N ASP A 130 -7.00 -22.30 9.35
CA ASP A 130 -8.32 -22.46 9.92
C ASP A 130 -8.85 -23.88 9.64
N VAL A 131 -9.87 -24.31 10.39
CA VAL A 131 -10.43 -25.68 10.31
C VAL A 131 -10.88 -26.02 8.88
N GLU A 132 -11.56 -25.10 8.21
CA GLU A 132 -12.03 -25.28 6.82
C GLU A 132 -10.87 -25.49 5.84
N LEU A 133 -9.79 -24.70 5.97
CA LEU A 133 -8.62 -24.88 5.13
C LEU A 133 -7.98 -26.25 5.36
N LEU A 134 -7.85 -26.65 6.64
CA LEU A 134 -7.29 -27.94 7.00
C LEU A 134 -8.14 -29.11 6.44
N GLN A 135 -9.47 -29.02 6.53
CA GLN A 135 -10.37 -30.01 5.94
C GLN A 135 -10.20 -30.10 4.41
N ARG A 136 -10.14 -28.95 3.73
CA ARG A 136 -9.89 -28.91 2.29
C ARG A 136 -8.56 -29.57 1.94
N LEU A 137 -7.49 -29.24 2.65
CA LEU A 137 -6.16 -29.84 2.45
C LEU A 137 -6.20 -31.35 2.66
N ILE A 138 -6.88 -31.83 3.71
CA ILE A 138 -7.05 -33.26 3.98
C ILE A 138 -7.84 -33.97 2.86
N GLN A 139 -8.85 -33.31 2.27
CA GLN A 139 -9.62 -33.90 1.17
C GLN A 139 -8.80 -34.04 -0.11
N ILE A 140 -8.06 -32.98 -0.48
CA ILE A 140 -7.27 -32.96 -1.73
C ILE A 140 -5.96 -33.73 -1.64
N THR A 141 -5.43 -33.96 -0.43
CA THR A 141 -4.08 -34.52 -0.28
C THR A 141 -3.95 -35.91 -0.92
N PRO A 142 -2.86 -36.16 -1.68
CA PRO A 142 -2.50 -37.50 -2.13
C PRO A 142 -1.77 -38.31 -1.03
N TYR A 143 -1.22 -37.64 -0.02
CA TYR A 143 -0.33 -38.26 0.98
C TYR A 143 -1.09 -39.09 2.01
N LYS A 144 -0.50 -40.23 2.41
CA LYS A 144 -1.10 -41.22 3.32
C LYS A 144 -0.56 -41.16 4.74
N ASN A 145 0.42 -40.30 5.02
CA ASN A 145 1.01 -40.12 6.35
C ASN A 145 0.99 -38.63 6.75
N MET A 146 1.10 -38.36 8.05
CA MET A 146 1.03 -36.99 8.58
C MET A 146 2.32 -36.21 8.33
N ILE A 147 3.48 -36.88 8.26
CA ILE A 147 4.77 -36.22 7.99
C ILE A 147 4.76 -35.57 6.60
N GLU A 148 4.46 -36.34 5.55
CA GLU A 148 4.40 -35.83 4.17
C GLU A 148 3.30 -34.81 4.02
N PHE A 149 2.15 -35.02 4.67
CA PHE A 149 1.07 -34.05 4.68
C PHE A 149 1.53 -32.68 5.21
N LEU A 150 2.21 -32.66 6.35
CA LEU A 150 2.71 -31.42 6.95
C LEU A 150 3.81 -30.77 6.10
N LYS A 151 4.70 -31.57 5.51
CA LYS A 151 5.81 -31.10 4.68
C LYS A 151 5.38 -30.46 3.37
N HIS A 152 4.39 -31.05 2.70
CA HIS A 152 4.01 -30.66 1.34
C HIS A 152 2.83 -29.68 1.26
N HIS A 153 2.02 -29.56 2.31
CA HIS A 153 0.89 -28.62 2.32
C HIS A 153 1.14 -27.36 3.15
N PHE A 154 2.23 -27.30 3.91
CA PHE A 154 2.54 -26.15 4.75
C PHE A 154 3.90 -25.55 4.45
N HIS A 155 3.91 -24.23 4.40
CA HIS A 155 5.09 -23.46 4.10
C HIS A 155 6.12 -23.55 5.24
N ARG A 156 7.38 -23.80 4.87
CA ARG A 156 8.56 -23.91 5.75
C ARG A 156 8.48 -25.00 6.82
N VAL A 157 7.81 -26.12 6.51
CA VAL A 157 7.79 -27.31 7.38
C VAL A 157 8.68 -28.39 6.76
N GLY A 158 9.81 -28.69 7.41
CA GLY A 158 10.68 -29.80 7.06
C GLY A 158 10.39 -31.07 7.89
N ASP A 159 11.09 -32.16 7.60
CA ASP A 159 10.88 -33.45 8.28
C ASP A 159 11.09 -33.37 9.79
N ILE A 160 12.17 -32.70 10.23
CA ILE A 160 12.49 -32.52 11.66
C ILE A 160 11.40 -31.71 12.37
N THR A 161 10.95 -30.62 11.76
CA THR A 161 9.91 -29.75 12.34
C THR A 161 8.57 -30.46 12.38
N ALA A 162 8.23 -31.22 11.34
CA ALA A 162 7.01 -32.03 11.30
C ALA A 162 7.01 -33.08 12.40
N GLN A 163 8.13 -33.79 12.60
CA GLN A 163 8.26 -34.81 13.64
C GLN A 163 8.09 -34.22 15.04
N LYS A 164 8.82 -33.15 15.36
CA LYS A 164 8.67 -32.42 16.64
C LYS A 164 7.24 -31.93 16.88
N PHE A 165 6.59 -31.43 15.83
CA PHE A 165 5.21 -30.98 15.92
C PHE A 165 4.24 -32.15 16.19
N LEU A 166 4.45 -33.30 15.55
CA LEU A 166 3.61 -34.48 15.73
C LEU A 166 3.73 -35.04 17.15
N GLU A 167 4.96 -35.09 17.68
CA GLU A 167 5.25 -35.41 19.08
C GLU A 167 4.53 -34.46 20.05
N PHE A 168 4.63 -33.15 19.82
CA PHE A 168 3.91 -32.13 20.59
C PHE A 168 2.38 -32.29 20.53
N SER A 169 1.85 -32.66 19.36
CA SER A 169 0.41 -32.78 19.15
C SER A 169 -0.19 -34.07 19.72
N GLY A 170 0.64 -35.11 19.93
CA GLY A 170 0.22 -36.46 20.29
C GLY A 170 -0.37 -37.26 19.13
N LEU A 171 -0.04 -36.91 17.88
CA LEU A 171 -0.50 -37.62 16.69
C LEU A 171 0.59 -38.55 16.15
N SER A 172 0.19 -39.77 15.78
CA SER A 172 1.12 -40.73 15.18
C SER A 172 1.60 -40.24 13.80
N PRO A 173 2.92 -40.26 13.52
CA PRO A 173 3.45 -39.79 12.25
C PRO A 173 2.96 -40.58 11.02
N SER A 174 2.65 -41.86 11.20
CA SER A 174 2.14 -42.76 10.14
C SER A 174 0.63 -42.71 9.98
N LYS A 175 -0.09 -41.94 10.82
CA LYS A 175 -1.55 -41.83 10.72
C LYS A 175 -1.95 -41.21 9.38
N ASN A 176 -3.01 -41.72 8.78
CA ASN A 176 -3.52 -41.18 7.53
C ASN A 176 -4.32 -39.89 7.78
N PRO A 177 -3.99 -38.76 7.14
CA PRO A 177 -4.70 -37.49 7.30
C PRO A 177 -6.21 -37.62 7.05
N LYS A 178 -6.64 -38.47 6.10
CA LYS A 178 -8.05 -38.68 5.74
C LYS A 178 -8.85 -39.44 6.79
N ARG A 179 -8.18 -40.02 7.79
CA ARG A 179 -8.81 -40.76 8.90
C ARG A 179 -8.89 -39.93 10.19
N LEU A 180 -8.57 -38.64 10.15
CA LEU A 180 -8.71 -37.75 11.30
C LEU A 180 -10.20 -37.49 11.59
N SER A 181 -10.59 -37.60 12.87
CA SER A 181 -11.93 -37.20 13.29
C SER A 181 -12.08 -35.67 13.30
N HIS A 182 -13.33 -35.17 13.30
CA HIS A 182 -13.59 -33.73 13.38
C HIS A 182 -12.94 -33.08 14.61
N GLU A 183 -12.95 -33.76 15.75
CA GLU A 183 -12.31 -33.28 17.00
C GLU A 183 -10.80 -33.25 16.88
N GLU A 184 -10.20 -34.27 16.25
CA GLU A 184 -8.76 -34.32 16.00
C GLU A 184 -8.30 -33.20 15.06
N ILE A 185 -9.10 -32.85 14.06
CA ILE A 185 -8.82 -31.72 13.14
C ILE A 185 -8.82 -30.39 13.91
N VAL A 186 -9.78 -30.17 14.81
CA VAL A 186 -9.82 -28.96 15.64
C VAL A 186 -8.61 -28.90 16.58
N ARG A 187 -8.27 -30.02 17.22
CA ARG A 187 -7.08 -30.11 18.09
C ARG A 187 -5.79 -29.87 17.30
N LEU A 188 -5.67 -30.44 16.10
CA LEU A 188 -4.55 -30.22 15.19
C LEU A 188 -4.39 -28.73 14.87
N MET A 189 -5.47 -28.04 14.49
CA MET A 189 -5.46 -26.60 14.22
C MET A 189 -5.02 -25.77 15.44
N GLN A 190 -5.55 -26.07 16.63
CA GLN A 190 -5.14 -25.38 17.85
C GLN A 190 -3.65 -25.59 18.16
N ASN A 191 -3.14 -26.81 17.94
CA ASN A 191 -1.75 -27.13 18.15
C ASN A 191 -0.84 -26.42 17.13
N LEU A 192 -1.25 -26.32 15.86
CA LEU A 192 -0.51 -25.56 14.83
C LEU A 192 -0.31 -24.08 15.23
N LYS A 193 -1.28 -23.49 15.95
CA LYS A 193 -1.17 -22.11 16.47
C LYS A 193 -0.33 -21.99 17.73
N LYS A 194 -0.27 -23.04 18.56
CA LYS A 194 0.46 -23.03 19.84
C LYS A 194 1.94 -23.38 19.67
N PHE A 195 2.30 -24.16 18.65
CA PHE A 195 3.68 -24.58 18.40
C PHE A 195 4.56 -23.42 17.95
N LYS A 196 5.64 -23.15 18.70
CA LYS A 196 6.50 -21.98 18.51
C LYS A 196 7.73 -22.23 17.64
N GLU A 197 8.08 -23.49 17.34
CA GLU A 197 9.28 -23.80 16.55
C GLU A 197 9.06 -23.71 15.03
N PHE A 198 7.88 -23.27 14.57
CA PHE A 198 7.69 -22.94 13.16
C PHE A 198 8.51 -21.70 12.79
N LEU A 199 9.20 -21.78 11.66
CA LEU A 199 9.91 -20.64 11.09
C LEU A 199 8.89 -19.61 10.57
N PRO A 200 9.17 -18.30 10.70
CA PRO A 200 8.26 -17.28 10.17
C PRO A 200 8.07 -17.44 8.65
N PRO A 201 6.89 -17.15 8.09
CA PRO A 201 6.63 -17.26 6.67
C PRO A 201 7.59 -16.40 5.86
N ASP A 202 8.04 -16.94 4.73
CA ASP A 202 8.83 -16.19 3.77
C ASP A 202 7.97 -15.16 3.01
N ALA A 203 8.58 -14.01 2.75
CA ALA A 203 7.92 -12.87 2.13
C ALA A 203 8.18 -12.75 0.63
N SER A 204 8.97 -13.66 0.03
CA SER A 204 9.25 -13.66 -1.42
C SER A 204 7.99 -13.88 -2.28
N CYS A 205 6.91 -14.39 -1.68
CA CYS A 205 5.61 -14.52 -2.33
C CYS A 205 4.91 -13.16 -2.55
N LEU A 206 5.30 -12.12 -1.81
CA LEU A 206 4.70 -10.80 -1.88
C LEU A 206 5.26 -10.00 -3.05
N SER A 207 4.45 -9.05 -3.54
CA SER A 207 4.84 -8.08 -4.57
C SER A 207 4.70 -6.66 -3.99
N PRO A 208 5.67 -6.21 -3.17
CA PRO A 208 5.74 -4.81 -2.74
C PRO A 208 5.91 -3.86 -3.93
N LEU A 209 5.77 -2.55 -3.70
CA LEU A 209 6.12 -1.57 -4.74
C LEU A 209 7.62 -1.30 -4.73
N GLY A 210 8.26 -1.31 -3.57
CA GLY A 210 9.62 -0.83 -3.43
C GLY A 210 9.69 0.68 -3.18
N GLU A 211 10.81 1.11 -2.61
CA GLU A 211 11.05 2.53 -2.32
C GLU A 211 11.06 3.38 -3.59
N GLU A 212 11.68 2.91 -4.67
CA GLU A 212 11.82 3.65 -5.93
C GLU A 212 10.48 3.85 -6.66
N LEU A 213 9.67 2.80 -6.82
CA LEU A 213 8.38 2.93 -7.51
C LEU A 213 7.41 3.78 -6.70
N LEU A 214 7.34 3.57 -5.38
CA LEU A 214 6.48 4.39 -4.53
C LEU A 214 6.92 5.86 -4.55
N LYS A 215 8.23 6.13 -4.54
CA LYS A 215 8.79 7.49 -4.67
C LYS A 215 8.40 8.13 -6.01
N ALA A 216 8.56 7.42 -7.13
CA ALA A 216 8.18 7.91 -8.46
C ALA A 216 6.68 8.24 -8.56
N GLY A 217 5.84 7.41 -7.96
CA GLY A 217 4.39 7.61 -7.89
C GLY A 217 3.98 8.86 -7.11
N ILE A 218 4.59 9.07 -5.93
CA ILE A 218 4.31 10.23 -5.09
C ILE A 218 4.81 11.52 -5.73
N LEU A 219 6.02 11.50 -6.32
CA LEU A 219 6.59 12.64 -7.03
C LEU A 219 5.70 13.12 -8.17
N LYS A 220 5.18 12.17 -8.96
CA LYS A 220 4.29 12.44 -10.09
C LYS A 220 3.00 13.14 -9.67
N GLU A 221 2.34 12.65 -8.61
CA GLU A 221 0.97 13.06 -8.26
C GLU A 221 0.90 14.23 -7.25
N LEU A 222 1.92 14.41 -6.41
CA LEU A 222 1.95 15.43 -5.34
C LEU A 222 3.04 16.51 -5.53
N LYS A 223 4.07 16.26 -6.36
CA LYS A 223 5.21 17.17 -6.60
C LYS A 223 5.72 17.88 -5.33
N PRO A 224 6.15 17.13 -4.30
CA PRO A 224 6.61 17.71 -3.04
C PRO A 224 7.99 18.35 -3.15
N ASP A 225 8.30 19.27 -2.23
CA ASP A 225 9.65 19.84 -2.08
C ASP A 225 10.63 18.82 -1.49
N TYR A 226 10.12 17.94 -0.62
CA TYR A 226 10.88 16.88 0.03
C TYR A 226 10.06 15.60 0.14
N LEU A 227 10.68 14.46 -0.19
CA LEU A 227 10.04 13.15 -0.18
C LEU A 227 11.00 12.12 0.41
N VAL A 228 10.51 11.40 1.41
CA VAL A 228 11.16 10.21 1.97
C VAL A 228 10.21 9.05 1.82
N VAL A 229 10.74 7.91 1.38
CA VAL A 229 10.03 6.63 1.35
C VAL A 229 10.90 5.59 2.03
N HIS A 230 10.28 4.72 2.82
CA HIS A 230 10.95 3.61 3.45
C HIS A 230 10.13 2.33 3.37
N GLN A 231 10.78 1.23 2.98
CA GLN A 231 10.21 -0.12 3.03
C GLN A 231 10.76 -0.87 4.24
N ARG A 232 9.86 -1.36 5.09
CA ARG A 232 10.22 -2.19 6.23
C ARG A 232 10.64 -3.59 5.82
N LYS A 233 11.41 -4.24 6.68
CA LYS A 233 11.61 -5.68 6.61
C LYS A 233 10.27 -6.42 6.75
N PRO A 234 10.10 -7.58 6.11
CA PRO A 234 8.87 -8.34 6.24
C PRO A 234 8.60 -8.75 7.68
N ALA A 235 7.35 -8.66 8.08
CA ALA A 235 6.83 -9.11 9.36
C ALA A 235 5.74 -10.15 9.14
N THR A 236 5.24 -10.75 10.21
CA THR A 236 4.19 -11.78 10.15
C THR A 236 3.05 -11.42 11.07
N TYR A 237 1.82 -11.62 10.61
CA TYR A 237 0.64 -11.55 11.45
C TYR A 237 -0.23 -12.77 11.14
N ALA A 238 -0.73 -13.47 12.16
CA ALA A 238 -1.61 -14.64 11.96
C ALA A 238 -1.14 -15.62 10.85
N GLY A 239 0.18 -15.86 10.73
CA GLY A 239 0.76 -16.77 9.73
C GLY A 239 0.86 -16.19 8.31
N HIS A 240 0.47 -14.94 8.09
CA HIS A 240 0.59 -14.27 6.82
C HIS A 240 1.79 -13.30 6.85
N PRO A 241 2.73 -13.40 5.89
CA PRO A 241 3.78 -12.42 5.75
C PRO A 241 3.18 -11.10 5.28
N PHE A 242 3.69 -9.99 5.80
CA PHE A 242 3.31 -8.66 5.35
C PHE A 242 4.51 -7.71 5.34
N ILE A 243 4.46 -6.72 4.45
CA ILE A 243 5.45 -5.65 4.31
C ILE A 243 4.70 -4.33 4.44
N VAL A 244 5.28 -3.39 5.19
CA VAL A 244 4.80 -2.02 5.29
C VAL A 244 5.76 -1.11 4.56
N GLU A 245 5.24 -0.33 3.63
CA GLU A 245 5.95 0.74 2.95
C GLU A 245 5.31 2.06 3.35
N LEU A 246 6.15 3.06 3.61
CA LEU A 246 5.67 4.34 4.09
C LEU A 246 6.42 5.49 3.46
N GLY A 247 5.67 6.48 2.97
CA GLY A 247 6.20 7.71 2.41
C GLY A 247 5.73 8.93 3.19
N ILE A 248 6.60 9.92 3.38
CA ILE A 248 6.19 11.27 3.80
C ILE A 248 6.67 12.27 2.76
N ALA A 249 5.72 13.06 2.27
CA ALA A 249 5.92 14.12 1.32
C ALA A 249 5.62 15.47 2.01
N TYR A 250 6.50 16.45 1.83
CA TYR A 250 6.40 17.78 2.44
C TYR A 250 6.53 18.87 1.37
N GLY A 251 5.68 19.89 1.44
CA GLY A 251 5.75 21.07 0.58
C GLY A 251 5.11 20.91 -0.80
N GLY A 252 5.52 21.73 -1.76
CA GLY A 252 5.04 21.67 -3.14
C GLY A 252 3.55 21.95 -3.30
N GLU A 253 2.86 21.12 -4.11
CA GLU A 253 1.43 21.24 -4.41
C GLU A 253 0.52 20.59 -3.34
N ILE A 254 1.06 20.20 -2.17
CA ILE A 254 0.30 19.57 -1.09
C ILE A 254 -0.58 20.63 -0.36
N PRO A 255 -1.92 20.44 -0.30
CA PRO A 255 -2.79 21.44 0.31
C PRO A 255 -2.67 21.47 1.83
N LYS A 256 -2.71 22.68 2.41
CA LYS A 256 -2.73 22.88 3.87
C LYS A 256 -4.18 22.79 4.36
N ARG A 257 -4.51 21.74 5.13
CA ARG A 257 -5.87 21.48 5.63
C ARG A 257 -6.01 21.54 7.16
N GLY A 258 -4.97 21.98 7.87
CA GLY A 258 -4.92 21.91 9.35
C GLY A 258 -4.80 20.48 9.90
N SER A 259 -4.66 19.49 9.01
CA SER A 259 -4.41 18.09 9.31
C SER A 259 -3.53 17.49 8.21
N PHE A 260 -2.87 16.37 8.55
CA PHE A 260 -2.11 15.61 7.56
C PHE A 260 -3.03 14.94 6.55
N ILE A 261 -2.63 14.93 5.29
CA ILE A 261 -3.32 14.17 4.25
C ILE A 261 -2.80 12.75 4.30
N ILE A 262 -3.68 11.77 4.48
CA ILE A 262 -3.28 10.37 4.62
C ILE A 262 -3.78 9.58 3.40
N TYR A 263 -2.83 9.00 2.66
CA TYR A 263 -3.12 8.07 1.58
C TYR A 263 -2.86 6.65 2.07
N ARG A 264 -3.89 5.82 2.03
CA ARG A 264 -3.84 4.45 2.54
C ARG A 264 -3.98 3.47 1.39
N PHE A 265 -3.11 2.47 1.37
CA PHE A 265 -3.08 1.45 0.34
C PHE A 265 -2.96 0.07 0.96
N ALA A 266 -3.68 -0.89 0.38
CA ALA A 266 -3.55 -2.29 0.72
C ALA A 266 -3.42 -3.10 -0.57
N ASN A 267 -2.35 -3.90 -0.71
CA ASN A 267 -2.06 -4.68 -1.92
C ASN A 267 -2.20 -3.86 -3.23
N LYS A 268 -1.61 -2.65 -3.26
CA LYS A 268 -1.67 -1.71 -4.40
C LYS A 268 -3.07 -1.17 -4.73
N ILE A 269 -4.03 -1.27 -3.81
CA ILE A 269 -5.40 -0.76 -3.94
C ILE A 269 -5.57 0.43 -2.98
N PRO A 270 -6.06 1.60 -3.43
CA PRO A 270 -6.36 2.72 -2.56
C PRO A 270 -7.58 2.46 -1.66
N LEU A 271 -7.51 2.95 -0.43
CA LEU A 271 -8.56 2.86 0.58
C LEU A 271 -9.15 4.25 0.83
N LEU A 272 -10.38 4.49 0.35
CA LEU A 272 -10.95 5.85 0.27
C LEU A 272 -11.95 6.19 1.36
N TYR A 273 -12.61 5.18 1.93
CA TYR A 273 -13.66 5.35 2.94
C TYR A 273 -13.16 4.96 4.33
N ASP A 274 -13.90 5.35 5.36
CA ASP A 274 -13.69 4.99 6.77
C ASP A 274 -12.27 5.20 7.31
N GLU A 275 -11.63 6.30 6.90
CA GLU A 275 -10.25 6.63 7.27
C GLU A 275 -10.02 6.63 8.80
N ALA A 276 -10.97 7.17 9.57
CA ALA A 276 -10.87 7.28 11.01
C ALA A 276 -10.77 5.92 11.73
N SER A 277 -11.27 4.85 11.11
CA SER A 277 -11.28 3.49 11.68
C SER A 277 -10.02 2.70 11.33
N ASP A 278 -9.19 3.20 10.42
CA ASP A 278 -8.01 2.50 9.93
C ASP A 278 -6.88 2.49 10.97
N VAL A 279 -6.15 1.37 11.04
CA VAL A 279 -4.95 1.25 11.89
C VAL A 279 -3.94 2.37 11.61
N SER A 280 -3.76 2.76 10.35
CA SER A 280 -2.80 3.78 9.94
C SER A 280 -3.16 5.15 10.50
N PHE A 281 -4.44 5.52 10.42
CA PHE A 281 -4.95 6.78 10.97
C PHE A 281 -4.80 6.84 12.49
N ARG A 282 -5.14 5.74 13.18
CA ARG A 282 -4.96 5.65 14.64
C ARG A 282 -3.49 5.80 15.04
N VAL A 283 -2.58 5.15 14.33
CA VAL A 283 -1.13 5.26 14.62
C VAL A 283 -0.62 6.68 14.34
N ILE A 284 -0.97 7.29 13.21
CA ILE A 284 -0.58 8.66 12.86
C ILE A 284 -1.05 9.65 13.92
N ASN A 285 -2.30 9.56 14.39
CA ASN A 285 -2.84 10.49 15.38
C ASN A 285 -2.31 10.28 16.80
N SER A 286 -1.93 9.05 17.15
CA SER A 286 -1.31 8.74 18.45
C SER A 286 0.17 9.13 18.53
N MET A 287 0.78 9.49 17.40
CA MET A 287 2.20 9.84 17.34
C MET A 287 2.45 11.27 17.81
N ASN A 288 3.49 11.47 18.60
CA ASN A 288 3.89 12.81 19.04
C ASN A 288 4.73 13.52 17.96
N TRP A 289 4.06 14.20 17.04
CA TRP A 289 4.66 14.92 15.90
C TRP A 289 5.58 16.08 16.29
N ARG A 290 5.38 16.66 17.49
CA ARG A 290 6.24 17.74 18.01
C ARG A 290 7.70 17.29 18.14
N ARG A 291 7.94 16.01 18.46
CA ARG A 291 9.29 15.44 18.53
C ARG A 291 10.03 15.48 17.19
N TYR A 292 9.31 15.52 16.08
CA TYR A 292 9.85 15.54 14.73
C TYR A 292 9.82 16.94 14.11
N LYS A 293 9.52 17.99 14.90
CA LYS A 293 9.33 19.38 14.45
C LYS A 293 8.22 19.55 13.40
N VAL A 294 7.23 18.65 13.44
CA VAL A 294 6.10 18.67 12.51
C VAL A 294 4.87 19.22 13.23
N SER A 295 4.16 20.14 12.58
CA SER A 295 2.82 20.58 12.99
C SER A 295 1.75 20.18 11.95
N PRO A 296 0.50 19.94 12.38
CA PRO A 296 -0.61 19.58 11.47
C PRO A 296 -0.93 20.62 10.40
N ASP A 297 -0.56 21.89 10.61
CA ASP A 297 -0.78 22.98 9.64
C ASP A 297 0.23 22.97 8.47
N MET A 298 1.28 22.15 8.57
CA MET A 298 2.26 22.01 7.50
C MET A 298 1.69 21.23 6.31
N PRO A 299 2.12 21.55 5.08
CA PRO A 299 1.70 20.84 3.87
C PRO A 299 2.38 19.46 3.81
N ILE A 300 1.82 18.49 4.52
CA ILE A 300 2.36 17.12 4.64
C ILE A 300 1.33 16.10 4.19
N ALA A 301 1.80 15.19 3.32
CA ALA A 301 1.07 13.99 2.94
C ALA A 301 1.83 12.75 3.43
N ILE A 302 1.10 11.84 4.07
CA ILE A 302 1.61 10.56 4.57
C ILE A 302 0.99 9.46 3.73
N VAL A 303 1.84 8.63 3.12
CA VAL A 303 1.43 7.51 2.27
C VAL A 303 1.78 6.22 2.99
N VAL A 304 0.78 5.37 3.25
CA VAL A 304 0.96 4.08 3.93
C VAL A 304 0.50 2.98 2.99
N HIS A 305 1.37 2.03 2.69
CA HIS A 305 1.04 0.85 1.90
C HIS A 305 1.35 -0.43 2.70
N ILE A 306 0.35 -1.32 2.77
CA ILE A 306 0.49 -2.63 3.39
C ILE A 306 0.30 -3.71 2.33
N CYS A 307 1.33 -4.53 2.12
CA CYS A 307 1.29 -5.67 1.21
C CYS A 307 1.28 -6.97 2.00
N SER A 308 0.31 -7.86 1.76
CA SER A 308 0.23 -9.17 2.40
C SER A 308 -0.60 -10.17 1.59
N THR A 309 -0.37 -11.48 1.81
CA THR A 309 -1.19 -12.55 1.22
C THR A 309 -2.65 -12.49 1.68
N LYS A 310 -2.87 -12.03 2.91
CA LYS A 310 -4.18 -11.71 3.47
C LYS A 310 -4.06 -10.34 4.10
N VAL A 311 -4.95 -9.41 3.79
CA VAL A 311 -5.01 -8.13 4.50
C VAL A 311 -6.15 -8.22 5.51
N PRO A 312 -5.94 -7.81 6.78
CA PRO A 312 -6.96 -7.96 7.82
C PRO A 312 -8.02 -6.85 7.68
N TYR A 313 -8.86 -6.91 6.66
CA TYR A 313 -10.00 -6.00 6.53
C TYR A 313 -11.06 -6.29 7.60
N LYS A 314 -11.70 -5.24 8.11
CA LYS A 314 -12.82 -5.39 9.07
C LYS A 314 -14.18 -5.58 8.36
N THR A 315 -14.33 -4.98 7.18
CA THR A 315 -15.57 -5.04 6.38
C THR A 315 -15.35 -5.83 5.08
N VAL A 316 -16.43 -6.35 4.51
CA VAL A 316 -16.41 -7.05 3.21
C VAL A 316 -16.05 -6.10 2.06
N GLY A 317 -16.39 -4.81 2.20
CA GLY A 317 -16.04 -3.75 1.26
C GLY A 317 -14.55 -3.41 1.18
N LYS A 318 -13.73 -3.88 2.15
CA LYS A 318 -12.27 -3.69 2.18
C LYS A 318 -11.82 -2.23 2.26
N GLU A 319 -12.57 -1.37 2.92
CA GLU A 319 -12.30 0.08 2.97
C GLU A 319 -11.25 0.50 4.01
N PHE A 320 -11.01 -0.33 5.02
CA PHE A 320 -9.99 -0.05 6.03
C PHE A 320 -9.42 -1.31 6.66
N ILE A 321 -8.21 -1.16 7.19
CA ILE A 321 -7.42 -2.23 7.79
C ILE A 321 -7.73 -2.28 9.29
N ALA A 322 -8.04 -3.48 9.79
CA ALA A 322 -8.32 -3.73 11.19
C ALA A 322 -7.07 -3.53 12.04
N ASP A 323 -7.30 -3.09 13.27
CA ASP A 323 -6.25 -2.75 14.21
C ASP A 323 -5.69 -4.00 14.90
N ARG A 324 -4.69 -4.62 14.26
CA ARG A 324 -3.93 -5.75 14.78
C ARG A 324 -2.63 -5.26 15.44
N PRO A 325 -2.26 -5.74 16.64
CA PRO A 325 -1.07 -5.27 17.35
C PRO A 325 0.22 -5.35 16.53
N GLU A 326 0.42 -6.42 15.77
CA GLU A 326 1.60 -6.66 14.93
C GLU A 326 1.69 -5.63 13.80
N VAL A 327 0.57 -5.41 13.11
CA VAL A 327 0.46 -4.41 12.03
C VAL A 327 0.65 -3.00 12.59
N ARG A 328 -0.03 -2.67 13.70
CA ARG A 328 0.08 -1.38 14.38
C ARG A 328 1.54 -1.06 14.75
N ARG A 329 2.25 -2.05 15.31
CA ARG A 329 3.65 -1.90 15.71
C ARG A 329 4.55 -1.60 14.52
N GLU A 330 4.39 -2.32 13.41
CA GLU A 330 5.21 -2.11 12.22
C GLU A 330 4.91 -0.79 11.50
N VAL A 331 3.64 -0.39 11.41
CA VAL A 331 3.27 0.94 10.90
C VAL A 331 3.87 2.05 11.77
N ALA A 332 3.82 1.91 13.09
CA ALA A 332 4.43 2.88 14.01
C ALA A 332 5.96 2.94 13.85
N ASN A 333 6.62 1.81 13.62
CA ASN A 333 8.06 1.77 13.42
C ASN A 333 8.46 2.42 12.09
N ALA A 334 7.73 2.13 11.00
CA ALA A 334 7.92 2.77 9.71
C ALA A 334 7.76 4.29 9.81
N LEU A 335 6.71 4.76 10.48
CA LEU A 335 6.49 6.19 10.73
C LEU A 335 7.63 6.85 11.51
N ARG A 336 8.18 6.17 12.52
CA ARG A 336 9.33 6.69 13.28
C ARG A 336 10.56 6.84 12.41
N GLU A 337 10.82 5.89 11.51
CA GLU A 337 11.99 5.94 10.62
C GLU A 337 11.91 7.11 9.65
N VAL A 338 10.80 7.24 8.91
CA VAL A 338 10.62 8.37 8.00
C VAL A 338 10.49 9.71 8.75
N GLY A 339 9.91 9.70 9.95
CA GLY A 339 9.76 10.88 10.78
C GLY A 339 11.10 11.46 11.23
N ARG A 340 12.09 10.60 11.55
CA ARG A 340 13.46 11.03 11.84
C ARG A 340 14.15 11.66 10.63
N GLN A 341 13.93 11.11 9.43
CA GLN A 341 14.50 11.68 8.21
C GLN A 341 13.89 13.04 7.87
N LEU A 342 12.56 13.17 8.00
CA LEU A 342 11.87 14.46 7.86
C LEU A 342 12.37 15.49 8.89
N GLN A 343 12.54 15.08 10.14
CA GLN A 343 13.07 15.96 11.18
C GLN A 343 14.47 16.49 10.83
N HIS A 344 15.34 15.65 10.26
CA HIS A 344 16.66 16.06 9.80
C HIS A 344 16.56 17.13 8.70
N PHE A 345 15.70 16.91 7.71
CA PHE A 345 15.43 17.89 6.65
C PHE A 345 14.91 19.22 7.18
N LEU A 346 13.88 19.19 8.05
CA LEU A 346 13.30 20.40 8.65
C LEU A 346 14.33 21.13 9.52
N SER A 347 15.18 20.41 10.24
CA SER A 347 16.24 21.00 11.06
C SER A 347 17.31 21.67 10.20
N LYS A 348 17.72 21.06 9.08
CA LYS A 348 18.64 21.69 8.13
C LYS A 348 18.03 22.98 7.57
N ARG A 349 16.75 22.94 7.16
CA ARG A 349 16.03 24.11 6.64
C ARG A 349 15.90 25.23 7.67
N GLU A 350 15.52 24.91 8.91
CA GLU A 350 15.47 25.89 10.00
C GLU A 350 16.83 26.53 10.27
N HIS A 351 17.92 25.76 10.17
CA HIS A 351 19.27 26.28 10.35
C HIS A 351 19.62 27.27 9.23
N VAL A 352 19.36 26.91 7.97
CA VAL A 352 19.56 27.82 6.82
C VAL A 352 18.73 29.09 6.96
N ASP A 353 17.47 28.99 7.37
CA ASP A 353 16.61 30.16 7.56
C ASP A 353 17.10 31.07 8.71
N LYS A 354 17.64 30.49 9.78
CA LYS A 354 18.27 31.24 10.87
C LYS A 354 19.53 31.97 10.42
N GLU A 355 20.41 31.30 9.68
CA GLU A 355 21.62 31.92 9.14
C GLU A 355 21.29 33.03 8.13
N ARG A 356 20.29 32.84 7.27
CA ARG A 356 19.78 33.91 6.38
C ARG A 356 19.26 35.12 7.15
N ARG A 357 18.45 34.90 8.19
CA ARG A 357 17.95 35.99 9.06
C ARG A 357 19.09 36.72 9.76
N ARG A 358 20.06 35.96 10.29
CA ARG A 358 21.26 36.49 10.96
C ARG A 358 22.09 37.35 10.00
N LEU A 359 22.34 36.88 8.79
CA LEU A 359 23.01 37.64 7.73
C LEU A 359 22.23 38.91 7.35
N GLY A 360 20.91 38.82 7.21
CA GLY A 360 20.06 39.99 6.92
C GLY A 360 20.09 41.05 8.03
N ILE A 361 20.12 40.63 9.30
CA ILE A 361 20.31 41.53 10.45
C ILE A 361 21.69 42.19 10.37
N PHE A 362 22.77 41.41 10.20
CA PHE A 362 24.10 41.99 10.08
C PHE A 362 24.21 42.97 8.91
N ALA A 363 23.74 42.61 7.72
CA ALA A 363 23.74 43.51 6.56
C ALA A 363 23.02 44.86 6.84
N LYS A 364 21.97 44.85 7.66
CA LYS A 364 21.22 46.08 8.02
C LYS A 364 21.90 46.92 9.12
N TYR A 365 22.49 46.28 10.13
CA TYR A 365 22.99 46.97 11.33
C TYR A 365 24.50 47.23 11.31
N LEU A 366 25.31 46.35 10.72
CA LEU A 366 26.77 46.49 10.71
C LEU A 366 27.23 47.81 10.03
N PRO A 367 26.65 48.26 8.89
CA PRO A 367 26.98 49.56 8.31
C PRO A 367 26.62 50.75 9.22
N LYS A 368 25.49 50.67 9.92
CA LYS A 368 25.06 51.72 10.86
C LYS A 368 25.98 51.80 12.07
N ILE A 369 26.38 50.65 12.61
CA ILE A 369 27.33 50.59 13.73
C ILE A 369 28.68 51.18 13.28
N ALA A 370 29.18 50.80 12.11
CA ALA A 370 30.40 51.36 11.55
C ALA A 370 30.33 52.89 11.41
N GLN A 371 29.20 53.42 10.92
CA GLN A 371 28.98 54.86 10.80
C GLN A 371 29.00 55.56 12.17
N PHE A 372 28.17 55.11 13.13
CA PHE A 372 28.09 55.75 14.44
C PHE A 372 29.40 55.64 15.23
N SER A 373 30.08 54.50 15.17
CA SER A 373 31.37 54.31 15.84
C SER A 373 32.46 55.20 15.22
N SER A 374 32.47 55.39 13.90
CA SER A 374 33.43 56.29 13.23
C SER A 374 33.20 57.75 13.62
N SER A 375 31.93 58.18 13.64
CA SER A 375 31.54 59.53 14.09
C SER A 375 31.93 59.79 15.54
N LEU A 376 31.69 58.83 16.46
CA LEU A 376 32.04 58.98 17.87
C LEU A 376 33.56 59.04 18.09
N ALA A 377 34.32 58.27 17.33
CA ALA A 377 35.79 58.22 17.43
C ALA A 377 36.50 59.38 16.70
N GLY A 378 35.77 60.29 16.05
CA GLY A 378 36.33 61.40 15.28
C GLY A 378 37.15 60.96 14.06
N LYS A 379 36.91 59.75 13.53
CA LYS A 379 37.63 59.22 12.36
C LYS A 379 36.78 59.37 11.10
N GLU A 380 37.36 59.90 10.02
CA GLU A 380 36.67 60.07 8.73
C GLU A 380 36.50 58.77 7.94
N LYS A 381 37.41 57.81 8.13
CA LYS A 381 37.41 56.58 7.34
C LYS A 381 36.54 55.49 7.98
N LEU A 382 35.45 55.15 7.30
CA LEU A 382 34.57 54.06 7.69
C LEU A 382 35.34 52.72 7.69
N PRO A 383 35.22 51.90 8.75
CA PRO A 383 35.78 50.57 8.75
C PRO A 383 35.09 49.68 7.70
N ASP A 384 35.87 48.82 7.03
CA ASP A 384 35.37 47.93 5.97
C ASP A 384 34.52 46.79 6.56
N VAL A 385 33.21 46.95 6.41
CA VAL A 385 32.17 46.06 6.90
C VAL A 385 32.02 44.82 6.01
N GLU A 386 32.45 44.87 4.75
CA GLU A 386 32.26 43.79 3.78
C GLU A 386 33.06 42.55 4.14
N LYS A 387 34.28 42.71 4.70
CA LYS A 387 35.10 41.59 5.16
C LYS A 387 34.43 40.80 6.28
N LEU A 388 33.71 41.48 7.18
CA LEU A 388 32.96 40.85 8.26
C LEU A 388 31.68 40.17 7.75
N ILE A 389 31.01 40.75 6.75
CA ILE A 389 29.84 40.11 6.13
C ILE A 389 30.27 38.85 5.36
N LYS A 390 31.39 38.91 4.62
CA LYS A 390 31.96 37.77 3.89
C LYS A 390 32.45 36.65 4.83
N SER A 391 32.98 36.98 6.01
CA SER A 391 33.39 35.94 6.98
C SER A 391 32.21 35.18 7.57
N VAL A 392 31.05 35.83 7.73
CA VAL A 392 29.80 35.20 8.17
C VAL A 392 29.11 34.43 7.03
N GLN A 393 29.31 34.84 5.77
CA GLN A 393 28.73 34.21 4.57
C GLN A 393 29.28 32.80 4.27
N LYS A 394 30.49 32.43 4.73
CA LYS A 394 31.16 31.15 4.41
C LYS A 394 30.36 29.88 4.74
N TYR A 395 29.33 29.97 5.57
CA TYR A 395 28.47 28.84 5.95
C TYR A 395 27.21 28.68 5.07
N GLY A 396 27.04 29.52 4.03
CA GLY A 396 25.81 29.60 3.23
C GLY A 396 25.79 28.88 1.88
N GLU A 397 26.92 28.35 1.38
CA GLU A 397 27.03 27.85 -0.01
C GLU A 397 26.91 26.34 -0.19
N GLU A 398 26.75 25.54 0.86
CA GLU A 398 26.38 24.12 0.70
C GLU A 398 24.85 23.96 0.58
N ALA A 399 24.31 24.46 -0.53
CA ALA A 399 22.92 24.27 -0.94
C ALA A 399 22.77 22.99 -1.77
#